data_AF-A0A0D0Q2B7-F1
#
_entry.id   AF-A0A0D0Q2B7-F1
#
_cell.length_a   1.000
_cell.length_b   1.000
_cell.length_c   1.000
_cell.angle_alpha   90.00
_cell.angle_beta   90.00
_cell.angle_gamma   90.00
#
_symmetry.space_group_name_H-M   'P 1'
#
loop_
_entity.id
_entity.type
_entity.pdbx_description
1 polymer ?
#
loop_
_entity_poly.entity_id
_entity_poly.type
_entity_poly.pdbx_seq_one_letter_code
_entity_poly.pdbx_strand_id
1 'polypeptide(L)'
;MTYEERNVIAAILVNLAVVAWFGSRIWTGWDGYAGEDGLVHWARLVLWVIPVSAVATAVAAILVNILYGIATGDGSPDTGFDERDRAIRLRGMVATVIVASAGFILGLGALAVGWGALAAFTIVLAGFALSDLVGNVLRLALYRRAA
;
A
#
# COMPACT_ATOMS: atom_id res chain seq x y z
N MET A 1 5.87 -21.61 2.93
CA MET A 1 5.68 -20.22 2.43
C MET A 1 7.03 -19.69 2.03
N THR A 2 7.18 -19.15 0.83
CA THR A 2 8.47 -18.63 0.34
C THR A 2 8.81 -17.29 1.00
N TYR A 3 10.08 -16.85 0.89
CA TYR A 3 10.51 -15.53 1.38
C TYR A 3 9.67 -14.40 0.77
N GLU A 4 9.44 -14.44 -0.55
CA GLU A 4 8.60 -13.46 -1.24
C GLU A 4 7.14 -13.49 -0.79
N GLU A 5 6.55 -14.66 -0.57
CA GLU A 5 5.16 -14.76 -0.10
C GLU A 5 4.99 -14.09 1.28
N ARG A 6 5.94 -14.31 2.19
CA ARG A 6 5.92 -13.67 3.53
C ARG A 6 6.06 -12.16 3.44
N ASN A 7 6.93 -11.66 2.58
CA ASN A 7 7.10 -10.22 2.37
C ASN A 7 5.83 -9.57 1.80
N VAL A 8 5.17 -10.24 0.85
CA VAL A 8 3.89 -9.77 0.29
C VAL A 8 2.82 -9.69 1.37
N ILE A 9 2.74 -10.69 2.26
CA ILE A 9 1.79 -10.66 3.38
C ILE A 9 2.10 -9.52 4.35
N ALA A 10 3.36 -9.32 4.70
CA ALA A 10 3.77 -8.20 5.55
C ALA A 10 3.36 -6.84 4.93
N ALA A 11 3.59 -6.67 3.62
CA ALA A 11 3.20 -5.47 2.89
C ALA A 11 1.67 -5.26 2.91
N ILE A 12 0.86 -6.30 2.70
CA ILE A 12 -0.61 -6.21 2.79
C ILE A 12 -1.05 -5.75 4.18
N LEU A 13 -0.50 -6.37 5.24
CA LEU A 13 -0.88 -6.02 6.62
C LEU A 13 -0.52 -4.57 6.96
N VAL A 14 0.67 -4.12 6.55
CA VAL A 14 1.08 -2.72 6.76
C VAL A 14 0.24 -1.76 5.95
N ASN A 15 -0.05 -2.07 4.68
CA ASN A 15 -0.96 -1.26 3.85
C ASN A 15 -2.31 -1.08 4.54
N LEU A 16 -2.95 -2.17 4.97
CA LEU A 16 -4.24 -2.11 5.66
C LEU A 16 -4.18 -1.31 6.96
N ALA A 17 -3.12 -1.48 7.76
CA ALA A 17 -2.92 -0.73 8.99
C ALA A 17 -2.74 0.78 8.72
N VAL A 18 -1.93 1.13 7.73
CA VAL A 18 -1.68 2.53 7.32
C VAL A 18 -2.96 3.16 6.78
N VAL A 19 -3.71 2.44 5.93
CA VAL A 19 -4.98 2.92 5.38
C VAL A 19 -6.01 3.12 6.49
N ALA A 20 -6.16 2.18 7.41
CA ALA A 20 -7.07 2.31 8.53
C ALA A 20 -6.70 3.51 9.43
N TRP A 21 -5.42 3.63 9.79
CA TRP A 21 -4.91 4.74 10.59
C TRP A 21 -5.12 6.08 9.89
N PHE A 22 -4.63 6.22 8.65
CA PHE A 22 -4.73 7.46 7.88
C PHE A 22 -6.20 7.83 7.60
N GLY A 23 -7.01 6.85 7.20
CA GLY A 23 -8.44 7.03 6.97
C GLY A 23 -9.17 7.51 8.23
N SER A 24 -8.85 6.96 9.40
CA SER A 24 -9.40 7.44 10.67
C SER A 24 -9.01 8.90 10.95
N ARG A 25 -7.76 9.31 10.68
CA ARG A 25 -7.29 10.69 10.91
C ARG A 25 -7.98 11.68 9.99
N ILE A 26 -8.25 11.29 8.75
CA ILE A 26 -9.05 12.09 7.80
C ILE A 26 -10.49 12.18 8.30
N TRP A 27 -11.11 11.05 8.63
CA TRP A 27 -12.51 11.00 9.04
C TRP A 27 -12.79 11.86 10.28
N THR A 28 -11.95 11.73 11.31
CA THR A 28 -12.10 12.50 12.56
C THR A 28 -11.78 13.98 12.39
N GLY A 29 -10.99 14.34 11.38
CA GLY A 29 -10.54 15.71 11.13
C GLY A 29 -11.26 16.41 9.98
N TRP A 30 -12.23 15.74 9.34
CA TRP A 30 -12.81 16.15 8.05
C TRP A 30 -13.31 17.59 8.06
N ASP A 31 -14.08 17.95 9.08
CA ASP A 31 -14.63 19.30 9.24
C ASP A 31 -13.55 20.37 9.50
N GLY A 32 -12.44 19.96 10.13
CA GLY A 32 -11.26 20.82 10.36
C GLY A 32 -10.43 21.07 9.09
N TYR A 33 -10.55 20.23 8.07
CA TYR A 33 -9.88 20.41 6.77
C TYR A 33 -10.70 21.27 5.79
N ALA A 34 -11.88 21.75 6.18
CA ALA A 34 -12.72 22.65 5.37
C ALA A 34 -12.34 24.14 5.51
N GLY A 35 -11.46 24.49 6.45
CA GLY A 35 -10.95 25.85 6.63
C GLY A 35 -9.86 26.23 5.60
N GLU A 36 -9.46 27.50 5.61
CA GLU A 36 -8.49 28.09 4.65
C GLU A 36 -7.15 27.33 4.61
N ASP A 37 -6.70 26.81 5.76
CA ASP A 37 -5.46 26.02 5.89
C ASP A 37 -5.65 24.49 5.81
N GLY A 38 -6.87 24.01 5.56
CA GLY A 38 -7.19 22.58 5.65
C GLY A 38 -6.38 21.72 4.68
N LEU A 39 -6.21 22.18 3.44
CA LEU A 39 -5.38 21.51 2.44
C LEU A 39 -3.90 21.43 2.85
N VAL A 40 -3.37 22.46 3.51
CA VAL A 40 -1.98 22.48 3.99
C VAL A 40 -1.77 21.44 5.08
N HIS A 41 -2.71 21.35 6.03
CA HIS A 41 -2.65 20.36 7.11
C HIS A 41 -2.75 18.94 6.56
N TRP A 42 -3.67 18.71 5.62
CA TRP A 42 -3.80 17.43 4.93
C TRP A 42 -2.51 17.05 4.19
N ALA A 43 -1.94 17.98 3.41
CA ALA A 43 -0.72 17.74 2.64
C ALA A 43 0.49 17.40 3.53
N ARG A 44 0.65 18.11 4.66
CA ARG A 44 1.69 17.79 5.65
C ARG A 44 1.52 16.39 6.22
N LEU A 45 0.28 15.99 6.52
CA LEU A 45 -0.01 14.67 7.05
C LEU A 45 0.33 13.58 6.03
N VAL A 46 -0.06 13.77 4.75
CA VAL A 46 0.28 12.84 3.67
C VAL A 46 1.79 12.73 3.44
N LEU A 47 2.51 13.86 3.46
CA LEU A 47 3.97 13.87 3.32
C LEU A 47 4.67 13.05 4.40
N TRP A 48 4.14 13.01 5.62
CA TRP A 48 4.66 12.16 6.70
C TRP A 48 4.28 10.69 6.53
N VAL A 49 3.09 10.38 6.00
CA VAL A 49 2.61 9.00 5.82
C VAL A 49 3.45 8.23 4.81
N ILE A 50 3.93 8.88 3.75
CA ILE A 50 4.72 8.23 2.71
C ILE A 50 6.00 7.57 3.29
N PRO A 51 6.93 8.30 3.94
CA PRO A 51 8.13 7.69 4.49
C PRO A 51 7.82 6.75 5.67
N VAL A 52 6.85 7.08 6.51
CA VAL A 52 6.47 6.23 7.65
C VAL A 52 5.95 4.88 7.18
N SER A 53 5.11 4.85 6.15
CA SER A 53 4.58 3.59 5.59
C SER A 53 5.65 2.74 4.89
N ALA A 54 6.60 3.39 4.19
CA ALA A 54 7.73 2.70 3.59
C ALA A 54 8.63 2.03 4.66
N VAL A 55 8.97 2.76 5.72
CA VAL A 55 9.76 2.23 6.85
C VAL A 55 8.99 1.13 7.58
N ALA A 56 7.69 1.33 7.86
CA ALA A 56 6.87 0.33 8.52
C ALA A 56 6.79 -0.97 7.70
N THR A 57 6.68 -0.88 6.38
CA THR A 57 6.66 -2.05 5.48
C THR A 57 7.98 -2.81 5.53
N ALA A 58 9.11 -2.10 5.46
CA ALA A 58 10.44 -2.71 5.54
C ALA A 58 10.66 -3.40 6.90
N VAL A 59 10.31 -2.73 8.00
CA VAL A 59 10.43 -3.28 9.36
C VAL A 59 9.52 -4.51 9.52
N ALA A 60 8.28 -4.45 9.06
CA ALA A 60 7.36 -5.58 9.12
C ALA A 60 7.88 -6.80 8.35
N ALA A 61 8.42 -6.59 7.14
CA ALA A 61 9.02 -7.68 6.36
C ALA A 61 10.19 -8.34 7.11
N ILE A 62 11.08 -7.54 7.73
CA ILE A 62 12.18 -8.06 8.55
C ILE A 62 11.64 -8.87 9.73
N LEU A 63 10.69 -8.32 10.50
CA LEU A 63 10.14 -8.97 11.69
C LEU A 63 9.43 -10.28 11.35
N VAL A 64 8.64 -10.32 10.27
CA VAL A 64 7.95 -11.54 9.83
C VAL A 64 8.95 -12.64 9.46
N ASN A 65 10.05 -12.30 8.79
CA ASN A 65 11.06 -13.29 8.44
C ASN A 65 11.86 -13.78 9.65
N ILE A 66 12.22 -12.90 10.59
CA ILE A 66 12.88 -13.30 11.83
C ILE A 66 11.98 -14.23 12.64
N LEU A 67 10.71 -13.85 12.83
CA LEU A 67 9.75 -14.65 13.58
C LEU A 67 9.53 -16.02 12.94
N TYR A 68 9.45 -16.05 11.60
CA TYR A 68 9.34 -17.31 10.85
C TYR A 68 10.55 -18.21 11.06
N GLY A 69 11.77 -17.68 10.94
CA GLY A 69 13.01 -18.46 11.16
C GLY A 69 13.12 -19.02 12.57
N ILE A 70 12.73 -18.24 13.59
CA ILE A 70 12.64 -18.73 14.97
C ILE A 70 11.61 -19.86 15.10
N ALA A 71 10.43 -19.71 14.48
CA ALA A 71 9.35 -20.68 14.58
C ALA A 71 9.64 -22.00 13.85
N THR A 72 10.36 -21.97 12.72
CA THR A 72 10.68 -23.18 11.95
C THR A 72 12.03 -23.81 12.31
N GLY A 73 12.86 -23.12 13.09
CA GLY A 73 14.23 -23.56 13.39
C GLY A 73 15.15 -23.57 12.16
N ASP A 74 14.71 -22.95 11.05
CA ASP A 74 15.44 -22.89 9.79
C ASP A 74 16.21 -21.56 9.74
N GLY A 75 17.53 -21.65 9.91
CA GLY A 75 18.42 -20.49 10.00
C GLY A 75 18.81 -19.89 8.65
N SER A 76 18.49 -20.56 7.53
CA SER A 76 18.81 -20.09 6.19
C SER A 76 17.53 -19.81 5.40
N PRO A 77 17.01 -18.57 5.39
CA PRO A 77 15.95 -18.23 4.47
C PRO A 77 16.45 -18.44 3.03
N ASP A 78 15.74 -19.27 2.26
CA ASP A 78 15.96 -19.36 0.82
C ASP A 78 15.59 -18.01 0.18
N THR A 79 16.62 -17.21 -0.10
CA THR A 79 16.52 -15.90 -0.76
C THR A 79 16.77 -16.03 -2.27
N GLY A 80 16.72 -17.23 -2.84
CA GLY A 80 16.87 -17.45 -4.27
C GLY A 80 15.80 -16.69 -5.05
N PHE A 81 16.22 -15.63 -5.75
CA PHE A 81 15.32 -14.85 -6.61
C PHE A 81 15.27 -15.48 -7.99
N ASP A 82 14.16 -16.11 -8.34
CA ASP A 82 14.01 -16.86 -9.60
C ASP A 82 13.37 -16.02 -10.75
N GLU A 83 13.29 -16.59 -11.95
CA GLU A 83 12.60 -15.93 -13.08
C GLU A 83 11.09 -15.81 -12.88
N ARG A 84 10.50 -16.72 -12.09
CA ARG A 84 9.08 -16.75 -11.78
C ARG A 84 8.69 -15.62 -10.83
N ASP A 85 9.49 -15.33 -9.81
CA ASP A 85 9.36 -14.20 -8.87
C ASP A 85 9.39 -12.88 -9.62
N ARG A 86 10.30 -12.77 -10.59
CA ARG A 86 10.36 -11.61 -11.49
C ARG A 86 9.09 -11.45 -12.29
N ALA A 87 8.57 -12.52 -12.89
CA ALA A 87 7.32 -12.48 -13.63
C ALA A 87 6.12 -12.12 -12.73
N ILE A 88 6.03 -12.70 -11.53
CA ILE A 88 4.96 -12.40 -10.56
C ILE A 88 5.03 -10.95 -10.11
N ARG A 89 6.23 -10.43 -9.79
CA ARG A 89 6.42 -9.02 -9.42
C ARG A 89 6.00 -8.07 -10.54
N LEU A 90 6.38 -8.37 -11.78
CA LEU A 90 6.00 -7.54 -12.94
C LEU A 90 4.48 -7.52 -13.13
N ARG A 91 3.79 -8.66 -13.01
CA ARG A 91 2.32 -8.73 -13.08
C ARG A 91 1.66 -7.93 -11.96
N GLY A 92 2.17 -8.03 -10.73
CA GLY A 92 1.72 -7.22 -9.61
C GLY A 92 1.86 -5.73 -9.88
N MET A 93 3.02 -5.31 -10.37
CA MET A 93 3.31 -3.91 -10.71
C MET A 93 2.39 -3.38 -11.81
N VAL A 94 2.10 -4.18 -12.85
CA VAL A 94 1.14 -3.80 -13.90
C VAL A 94 -0.24 -3.55 -13.28
N ALA A 95 -0.71 -4.44 -12.41
CA ALA A 95 -1.99 -4.26 -11.71
C ALA A 95 -1.99 -2.97 -10.86
N THR A 96 -0.92 -2.71 -10.12
CA THR A 96 -0.75 -1.48 -9.33
C THR A 96 -0.82 -0.24 -10.22
N VAL A 97 -0.11 -0.21 -11.35
CA VAL A 97 -0.13 0.95 -12.25
C VAL A 97 -1.52 1.18 -12.83
N ILE A 98 -2.23 0.12 -13.24
CA ILE A 98 -3.59 0.23 -13.80
C ILE A 98 -4.55 0.82 -12.75
N VAL A 99 -4.56 0.28 -11.54
CA VAL A 99 -5.48 0.72 -10.47
C VAL A 99 -5.11 2.13 -9.97
N ALA A 100 -3.82 2.43 -9.85
CA ALA A 100 -3.35 3.77 -9.48
C ALA A 100 -3.79 4.82 -10.51
N SER A 101 -3.65 4.50 -11.79
CA SER A 101 -4.07 5.38 -12.89
C SER A 101 -5.58 5.61 -12.87
N ALA A 102 -6.38 4.56 -12.63
CA ALA A 102 -7.82 4.69 -12.49
C ALA A 102 -8.20 5.61 -11.32
N GLY A 103 -7.57 5.44 -10.15
CA GLY A 103 -7.79 6.32 -9.00
C GLY A 103 -7.40 7.78 -9.25
N PHE A 104 -6.29 7.99 -9.97
CA PHE A 104 -5.88 9.33 -10.39
C PHE A 104 -6.88 9.99 -11.33
N ILE A 105 -7.35 9.25 -12.36
CA ILE A 105 -8.37 9.72 -13.30
C ILE A 105 -9.68 10.03 -12.57
N LEU A 106 -10.10 9.21 -11.61
CA LEU A 106 -11.29 9.47 -10.79
C LEU A 106 -11.15 10.74 -9.96
N GLY A 107 -9.97 10.98 -9.37
CA GLY A 107 -9.69 12.22 -8.64
C GLY A 107 -9.75 13.46 -9.53
N LEU A 108 -9.19 13.39 -10.74
CA LEU A 108 -9.32 14.46 -11.75
C LEU A 108 -10.77 14.66 -12.18
N GLY A 109 -11.51 13.57 -12.40
CA GLY A 109 -12.94 13.60 -12.73
C GLY A 109 -13.76 14.29 -11.64
N ALA A 110 -13.46 14.02 -10.38
CA ALA A 110 -14.11 14.68 -9.24
C ALA A 110 -13.88 16.21 -9.27
N LEU A 111 -12.65 16.67 -9.53
CA LEU A 111 -12.38 18.10 -9.71
C LEU A 111 -13.16 18.69 -10.90
N ALA A 112 -13.21 17.96 -12.01
CA ALA A 112 -13.89 18.43 -13.23
C ALA A 112 -15.40 18.64 -13.04
N VAL A 113 -16.04 17.89 -12.14
CA VAL A 113 -17.47 18.06 -11.78
C VAL A 113 -17.69 18.98 -10.57
N GLY A 114 -16.66 19.70 -10.13
CA GLY A 114 -16.75 20.74 -9.10
C GLY A 114 -16.63 20.24 -7.65
N TRP A 115 -16.11 19.03 -7.42
CA TRP A 115 -15.81 18.60 -6.05
C TRP A 115 -14.63 19.39 -5.49
N GLY A 116 -14.62 19.58 -4.17
CA GLY A 116 -13.53 20.27 -3.49
C GLY A 116 -12.19 19.55 -3.65
N ALA A 117 -11.10 20.33 -3.68
CA ALA A 117 -9.75 19.79 -3.88
C ALA A 117 -9.36 18.73 -2.84
N LEU A 118 -9.79 18.87 -1.59
CA LEU A 118 -9.56 17.89 -0.53
C LEU A 118 -10.16 16.53 -0.88
N ALA A 119 -11.40 16.50 -1.38
CA ALA A 119 -12.08 15.26 -1.76
C ALA A 119 -11.37 14.60 -2.95
N ALA A 120 -11.02 15.39 -3.96
CA ALA A 120 -10.31 14.89 -5.12
C ALA A 120 -8.94 14.29 -4.77
N PHE A 121 -8.12 14.98 -3.98
CA PHE A 121 -6.82 14.45 -3.57
C PHE A 121 -6.94 13.22 -2.66
N THR A 122 -7.99 13.16 -1.83
CA THR A 122 -8.29 11.98 -1.03
C THR A 122 -8.67 10.78 -1.92
N ILE A 123 -9.42 10.99 -3.00
CA ILE A 123 -9.72 9.95 -4.00
C ILE A 123 -8.45 9.44 -4.68
N VAL A 124 -7.56 10.34 -5.11
CA VAL A 124 -6.28 9.95 -5.71
C VAL A 124 -5.47 9.08 -4.75
N LEU A 125 -5.36 9.52 -3.50
CA LEU A 125 -4.57 8.81 -2.50
C LEU A 125 -5.20 7.45 -2.12
N ALA A 126 -6.54 7.39 -2.02
CA ALA A 126 -7.25 6.12 -1.86
C ALA A 126 -7.00 5.18 -3.04
N GLY A 127 -6.92 5.72 -4.26
CA GLY A 127 -6.53 4.98 -5.46
C GLY A 127 -5.13 4.38 -5.38
N PHE A 128 -4.15 5.12 -4.86
CA PHE A 128 -2.79 4.61 -4.63
C PHE A 128 -2.74 3.55 -3.53
N ALA A 129 -3.48 3.74 -2.44
CA ALA A 129 -3.59 2.74 -1.39
C ALA A 129 -4.22 1.43 -1.91
N LEU A 130 -5.31 1.54 -2.66
CA LEU A 130 -6.00 0.41 -3.26
C LEU A 130 -5.11 -0.30 -4.30
N SER A 131 -4.33 0.44 -5.07
CA SER A 131 -3.47 -0.14 -6.10
C SER A 131 -2.32 -0.96 -5.54
N ASP A 132 -1.73 -0.52 -4.44
CA ASP A 132 -0.73 -1.29 -3.69
C ASP A 132 -1.36 -2.57 -3.11
N LEU A 133 -2.57 -2.46 -2.52
CA LEU A 133 -3.30 -3.62 -2.01
C LEU A 133 -3.62 -4.63 -3.12
N VAL A 134 -4.20 -4.20 -4.24
CA VAL A 134 -4.54 -5.06 -5.37
C VAL A 134 -3.30 -5.72 -5.97
N GLY A 135 -2.21 -4.98 -6.15
CA GLY A 135 -0.94 -5.51 -6.64
C GLY A 135 -0.38 -6.61 -5.74
N ASN A 136 -0.37 -6.39 -4.43
CA ASN A 136 0.12 -7.37 -3.46
C ASN A 136 -0.82 -8.58 -3.33
N VAL A 137 -2.14 -8.38 -3.34
CA VAL A 137 -3.12 -9.49 -3.34
C VAL A 137 -2.98 -10.34 -4.61
N LEU A 138 -2.77 -9.72 -5.78
CA LEU A 138 -2.50 -10.46 -7.02
C LEU A 138 -1.21 -11.28 -6.91
N ARG A 139 -0.13 -10.70 -6.39
CA ARG A 139 1.13 -11.43 -6.17
C ARG A 139 0.91 -12.63 -5.24
N LEU A 140 0.21 -12.44 -4.12
CA LEU A 140 -0.09 -13.51 -3.17
C LEU A 140 -0.93 -14.62 -3.82
N ALA A 141 -1.95 -14.26 -4.61
CA ALA A 141 -2.77 -15.23 -5.33
C ALA A 141 -1.96 -16.02 -6.36
N LEU A 142 -1.03 -15.36 -7.07
CA LEU A 142 -0.14 -16.02 -8.04
C LEU A 142 0.86 -16.96 -7.33
N TYR A 143 1.42 -16.54 -6.20
CA TYR A 143 2.30 -17.40 -5.39
C TYR A 143 1.59 -18.67 -4.92
N ARG A 144 0.34 -18.54 -4.47
CA ARG A 144 -0.46 -19.68 -4.00
C ARG A 144 -0.97 -20.61 -5.10
N ARG A 145 -1.18 -20.09 -6.32
CA ARG A 145 -1.58 -20.90 -7.48
C ARG A 145 -0.41 -21.64 -8.13
N ALA A 146 0.81 -21.14 -7.93
CA ALA A 146 2.05 -21.72 -8.47
C ALA A 146 2.79 -22.61 -7.45
N ALA A 147 2.19 -22.84 -6.27
CA ALA A 147 2.60 -23.80 -5.25
C ALA A 147 1.78 -25.08 -5.41
#